data_AF-A0A5N6DDE2-F1
#
_entry.id   AF-A0A5N6DDE2-F1
#
_cell.length_a   1.000
_cell.length_b   1.000
_cell.length_c   1.000
_cell.angle_alpha   90.00
_cell.angle_beta   90.00
_cell.angle_gamma   90.00
#
_symmetry.space_group_name_H-M   'P 1'
#
loop_
_entity.id
_entity.type
_entity.pdbx_description
1 polymer ?
#
loop_
_entity_poly.entity_id
_entity_poly.type
_entity_poly.pdbx_seq_one_letter_code
_entity_poly.pdbx_strand_id
1 'polypeptide(L)' 'MPTALDRAMHSKNLFLGFAGMVTAAAAWVIWGSDIFPAESDPTGGKHQISLMKLQRLTL' A
#
# COMPACT_ATOMS: atom_id res chain seq x y z
N MET A 1 40.68 -10.67 -14.64
CA MET A 1 40.18 -11.40 -13.45
C MET A 1 38.92 -10.70 -12.97
N PRO A 2 37.75 -11.33 -12.97
CA PRO A 2 36.54 -10.69 -12.46
C PRO A 2 36.66 -10.56 -10.93
N THR A 3 36.68 -9.33 -10.45
CA THR A 3 36.80 -9.00 -9.02
C THR A 3 35.47 -9.25 -8.31
N ALA A 4 35.49 -9.27 -6.97
CA ALA A 4 34.26 -9.46 -6.19
C ALA A 4 33.21 -8.37 -6.50
N LEU A 5 33.65 -7.14 -6.80
CA LEU A 5 32.78 -6.03 -7.17
C LEU A 5 32.11 -6.26 -8.54
N ASP A 6 32.82 -6.80 -9.52
CA ASP A 6 32.30 -7.12 -10.85
C ASP A 6 31.20 -8.20 -10.79
N ARG A 7 31.39 -9.22 -9.94
CA ARG A 7 30.34 -10.24 -9.68
C ARG A 7 29.13 -9.69 -8.95
N ALA A 8 29.32 -8.78 -8.01
CA ALA A 8 28.21 -8.14 -7.30
C ALA A 8 27.38 -7.27 -8.25
N MET A 9 28.03 -6.52 -9.14
CA MET A 9 27.37 -5.69 -10.14
C MET A 9 26.61 -6.50 -11.20
N HIS A 10 27.08 -7.70 -11.54
CA HIS A 10 26.39 -8.60 -12.47
C HIS A 10 25.45 -9.62 -11.77
N SER A 11 25.21 -9.44 -10.47
CA SER A 11 24.43 -10.39 -9.66
C SER A 11 22.92 -10.24 -9.89
N LYS A 12 22.40 -11.04 -10.81
CA LYS A 12 20.95 -11.19 -11.05
C LYS A 12 20.20 -11.69 -9.81
N ASN A 13 20.89 -12.44 -8.95
CA ASN A 13 20.30 -12.98 -7.72
C ASN A 13 20.04 -11.88 -6.68
N LEU A 14 20.89 -10.85 -6.63
CA LEU A 14 20.71 -9.72 -5.71
C LEU A 14 19.48 -8.89 -6.11
N PHE A 15 19.30 -8.69 -7.41
CA PHE A 15 18.11 -8.00 -7.94
C PHE A 15 16.82 -8.79 -7.65
N LEU A 16 16.82 -10.10 -7.90
CA LEU A 16 15.65 -10.95 -7.61
C LEU A 16 15.31 -10.98 -6.11
N GLY A 17 16.33 -11.04 -5.26
CA GLY A 17 16.14 -10.98 -3.80
C GLY A 17 15.55 -9.65 -3.34
N PHE A 18 16.09 -8.53 -3.82
CA PHE A 18 15.58 -7.19 -3.51
C PHE A 18 14.15 -6.99 -4.03
N ALA A 19 13.91 -7.33 -5.30
CA ALA A 19 12.58 -7.23 -5.90
C ALA A 19 11.56 -8.08 -5.14
N GLY A 20 11.90 -9.32 -4.79
CA GLY A 20 11.04 -10.20 -4.00
C GLY A 20 10.71 -9.62 -2.62
N MET A 21 11.70 -9.05 -1.93
CA MET A 21 11.50 -8.42 -0.63
C MET A 21 10.58 -7.18 -0.72
N VAL A 22 10.80 -6.32 -1.72
CA VAL A 22 9.94 -5.13 -1.95
C VAL A 22 8.52 -5.54 -2.33
N THR A 23 8.34 -6.55 -3.18
CA THR A 23 7.02 -7.07 -3.55
C THR A 23 6.29 -7.66 -2.34
N ALA A 24 6.99 -8.39 -1.47
CA ALA A 24 6.40 -8.91 -0.23
C ALA A 24 5.96 -7.77 0.72
N ALA A 25 6.80 -6.74 0.88
CA ALA A 25 6.45 -5.56 1.67
C ALA A 25 5.25 -4.79 1.08
N ALA A 26 5.20 -4.63 -0.25
CA ALA A 26 4.08 -3.98 -0.92
C ALA A 26 2.78 -4.79 -0.79
N ALA A 27 2.84 -6.11 -0.96
CA ALA A 27 1.69 -6.99 -0.72
C ALA A 27 1.21 -6.90 0.73
N TRP A 28 2.13 -6.78 1.69
CA TRP A 28 1.82 -6.55 3.10
C TRP A 28 1.16 -5.19 3.34
N VAL A 29 1.56 -4.13 2.62
CA VAL A 29 0.90 -2.81 2.72
C VAL A 29 -0.51 -2.84 2.14
N ILE A 30 -0.74 -3.58 1.04
CA ILE A 30 -2.05 -3.66 0.38
C ILE A 30 -3.05 -4.49 1.21
N TRP A 31 -2.61 -5.60 1.79
CA TRP A 31 -3.49 -6.55 2.48
C TRP A 31 -3.34 -6.61 4.00
N GLY A 32 -2.21 -6.19 4.56
CA GLY A 32 -1.85 -6.31 5.98
C GLY A 32 -2.46 -5.24 6.89
N SER A 33 -3.33 -4.38 6.36
CA SER A 33 -4.13 -3.39 7.10
C SER A 33 -3.37 -2.22 7.73
N ASP A 34 -4.15 -1.16 7.95
CA ASP A 34 -3.86 0.17 8.49
C ASP A 34 -2.57 0.30 9.34
N ILE A 35 -1.47 0.68 8.68
CA ILE A 35 -0.21 1.14 9.33
C ILE A 35 -0.47 2.43 10.14
N PHE A 36 -1.56 3.12 9.85
CA PHE A 36 -2.05 4.27 10.59
C PHE A 36 -3.31 3.84 11.34
N PRO A 37 -3.39 3.98 12.67
CA PRO A 37 -4.65 3.75 13.37
C PRO A 37 -5.73 4.59 12.72
N ALA A 38 -6.77 3.95 12.17
CA ALA A 38 -7.91 4.65 11.61
C ALA A 38 -8.45 5.58 12.70
N GLU A 39 -8.34 6.88 12.46
CA GLU A 39 -8.89 7.90 13.35
C GLU A 39 -10.36 7.55 13.58
N SER A 40 -10.77 7.48 14.85
CA SER A 40 -12.10 7.01 15.26
C SER A 40 -13.16 7.63 14.34
N ASP A 41 -13.89 6.75 13.62
CA ASP A 41 -14.92 7.09 12.64
C ASP A 41 -15.68 8.32 13.16
N PRO A 42 -15.59 9.50 12.49
CA PRO A 42 -16.23 10.69 13.01
C PRO A 42 -17.69 10.35 13.23
N THR A 43 -18.17 10.53 14.46
CA THR A 43 -19.49 10.14 14.99
C THR A 43 -20.70 10.71 14.21
N GLY A 44 -20.51 11.32 13.03
CA GLY A 44 -21.51 11.68 12.05
C GLY A 44 -21.53 10.68 10.87
N GLY A 45 -22.13 9.52 11.11
CA GLY A 45 -22.09 8.38 10.18
C GLY A 45 -22.56 8.67 8.76
N LYS A 46 -21.91 7.96 7.82
CA LYS A 46 -22.28 7.59 6.43
C LYS A 46 -23.74 7.74 5.99
N HIS A 47 -24.70 7.57 6.89
CA HIS A 47 -26.13 7.74 6.64
C HIS A 47 -26.55 9.20 6.40
N GLN A 48 -25.96 10.17 7.11
CA GLN A 48 -26.38 11.58 7.01
C GLN A 48 -26.00 12.19 5.65
N ILE A 49 -24.81 11.84 5.14
CA ILE A 49 -24.32 12.30 3.83
C ILE A 49 -25.13 11.66 2.69
N SER A 50 -25.52 10.39 2.84
CA SER A 50 -26.33 9.68 1.83
C SER A 50 -27.74 10.26 1.71
N LEU A 51 -28.41 10.53 2.84
CA LEU A 51 -29.72 11.18 2.86
C LEU A 51 -29.67 12.60 2.30
N MET A 52 -28.65 13.38 2.67
CA MET A 52 -28.49 14.75 2.18
C MET A 52 -28.21 14.79 0.66
N LYS A 53 -27.50 13.79 0.11
CA LYS A 53 -27.26 13.66 -1.33
C LYS A 53 -28.53 13.30 -2.11
N LEU A 54 -29.39 12.44 -1.56
CA LEU A 54 -30.68 12.10 -2.16
C LEU A 54 -31.65 13.29 -2.15
N GLN A 55 -31.70 14.06 -1.06
CA GLN A 55 -32.52 15.28 -0.99
C GLN A 55 -32.04 16.37 -1.96
N ARG A 56 -30.73 16.52 -2.17
CA ARG A 56 -30.15 17.45 -3.15
C ARG A 56 -30.42 17.09 -4.62
N LEU A 57 -30.76 15.83 -4.92
CA LEU A 57 -31.06 15.35 -6.28
C LEU A 57 -32.55 15.33 -6.62
N THR A 58 -33.41 15.54 -5.61
CA THR A 58 -34.88 15.55 -5.76
C THR A 58 -35.44 16.99 -5.81
N LEU A 59 -34.59 18.00 -5.58
CA LEU A 59 -34.83 19.44 -5.78
C LEU A 59 -34.13 19.91 -7.05
#